data_AF-A0A838AHN9-F1
#
_entry.id   AF-A0A838AHN9-F1
#
_cell.length_a   1.000
_cell.length_b   1.000
_cell.length_c   1.000
_cell.angle_alpha   90.00
_cell.angle_beta   90.00
_cell.angle_gamma   90.00
#
_symmetry.space_group_name_H-M   'P 1'
#
loop_
_entity.id
_entity.type
_entity.pdbx_description
1 polymer ?
#
loop_
_entity_poly.entity_id
_entity_poly.type
_entity_poly.pdbx_seq_one_letter_code
_entity_poly.pdbx_strand_id
1 'polypeptide(L)'
;MSAELRLKKLRGSGGYVMATVNDQQQMKGNLGGPDLFLAPIGRLDSQKITKYFCNTCEKEFEGTPKIEYENPNEEVAENLVLAEKGQYICNSCNAVIAEYREFKKQNETVGVGVAKPIETTTQSIPSKIIEQIQIKPEISTQPTTEISLIEGLSVYDESARKIGIAKQVGIDSNQLVVLIIIKNDGVEASILWNNIRKVGEVILLGNPTVIPERIQQGKCTSCGFSNKEGSKFCEECGNKIQ
;
A
#
# COMPACT_ATOMS: atom_id res chain seq x y z
N MET A 1 9.17 -5.28 -36.76
CA MET A 1 8.00 -4.55 -36.22
C MET A 1 8.52 -3.24 -35.68
N SER A 2 8.16 -2.11 -36.30
CA SER A 2 8.65 -0.80 -35.87
C SER A 2 8.11 -0.52 -34.47
N ALA A 3 9.01 -0.23 -33.52
CA ALA A 3 8.62 0.22 -32.20
C ALA A 3 8.05 1.64 -32.34
N GLU A 4 6.76 1.75 -32.61
CA GLU A 4 6.11 3.05 -32.76
C GLU A 4 6.11 3.74 -31.39
N LEU A 5 6.92 4.79 -31.28
CA LEU A 5 7.09 5.56 -30.07
C LEU A 5 5.99 6.61 -30.00
N ARG A 6 5.07 6.47 -29.02
CA ARG A 6 3.93 7.38 -28.87
C ARG A 6 3.99 8.09 -27.53
N LEU A 7 3.75 9.40 -27.53
CA LEU A 7 3.61 10.18 -26.29
C LEU A 7 2.31 9.76 -25.60
N LYS A 8 2.41 9.28 -24.37
CA LYS A 8 1.29 8.84 -23.55
C LYS A 8 1.36 9.46 -22.17
N LYS A 9 0.17 9.64 -21.58
CA LYS A 9 0.00 10.04 -20.19
C LYS A 9 0.03 8.79 -19.32
N LEU A 10 1.00 8.73 -18.41
CA LEU A 10 1.17 7.62 -17.49
C LEU A 10 0.83 8.11 -16.08
N ARG A 11 -0.20 7.53 -15.48
CA ARG A 11 -0.69 7.85 -14.14
C ARG A 11 0.17 7.20 -13.06
N GLY A 12 0.37 7.95 -11.98
CA GLY A 12 0.91 7.49 -10.71
C GLY A 12 -0.03 7.87 -9.56
N SER A 13 0.27 7.39 -8.35
CA SER A 13 -0.50 7.70 -7.14
C SER A 13 -0.45 9.21 -6.77
N GLY A 14 0.70 9.85 -7.01
CA GLY A 14 0.95 11.25 -6.68
C GLY A 14 0.91 12.20 -7.89
N GLY A 15 0.46 11.74 -9.06
CA GLY A 15 0.37 12.59 -10.25
C GLY A 15 0.39 11.83 -11.57
N TYR A 16 1.04 12.42 -12.58
CA TYR A 16 1.24 11.75 -13.87
C TYR A 16 2.52 12.21 -14.55
N VAL A 17 3.03 11.38 -15.46
CA VAL A 17 4.19 11.68 -16.29
C VAL A 17 3.78 11.54 -17.76
N MET A 18 4.18 12.51 -18.58
CA MET A 18 4.06 12.45 -20.03
C MET A 18 5.36 11.88 -20.58
N ALA A 19 5.28 10.68 -21.16
CA ALA A 19 6.46 10.01 -21.68
C ALA A 19 6.17 9.27 -22.99
N THR A 20 7.20 9.13 -23.79
CA THR A 20 7.16 8.37 -25.03
C THR A 20 7.38 6.89 -24.72
N VAL A 21 6.36 6.07 -24.98
CA VAL A 21 6.36 4.63 -24.69
C VAL A 21 6.24 3.82 -25.97
N ASN A 22 6.76 2.59 -25.94
CA ASN A 22 6.57 1.60 -27.01
C ASN A 22 5.34 0.72 -26.75
N ASP A 23 4.96 -0.11 -27.73
CA ASP A 23 3.77 -0.98 -27.64
C ASP A 23 3.85 -1.97 -26.46
N GLN A 24 5.03 -2.51 -26.15
CA GLN A 24 5.20 -3.43 -25.02
C GLN A 24 5.00 -2.74 -23.67
N GLN A 25 5.55 -1.53 -23.50
CA GLN A 25 5.36 -0.71 -22.31
C GLN A 25 3.90 -0.26 -22.20
N GLN A 26 3.27 0.13 -23.31
CA GLN A 26 1.85 0.46 -23.31
C GLN A 26 0.97 -0.72 -22.89
N MET A 27 1.29 -1.93 -23.36
CA MET A 27 0.59 -3.14 -22.97
C MET A 27 0.78 -3.47 -21.49
N LYS A 28 2.00 -3.33 -20.95
CA LYS A 28 2.27 -3.48 -19.50
C LYS A 28 1.51 -2.43 -18.67
N GLY A 29 1.46 -1.19 -19.17
CA GLY A 29 0.80 -0.05 -18.53
C GLY A 29 -0.72 -0.14 -18.45
N ASN A 30 -1.34 -0.94 -19.30
CA ASN A 30 -2.79 -1.06 -19.39
C ASN A 30 -3.31 -2.11 -18.41
N LEU A 31 -3.98 -1.66 -17.36
CA LEU A 31 -4.59 -2.52 -16.34
C LEU A 31 -6.09 -2.82 -16.63
N GLY A 32 -6.52 -2.72 -17.89
CA GLY A 32 -7.90 -2.95 -18.32
C GLY A 32 -8.80 -1.72 -18.28
N GLY A 33 -8.21 -0.52 -18.17
CA GLY A 33 -8.90 0.76 -18.16
C GLY A 33 -8.44 1.71 -19.27
N PRO A 34 -9.02 2.92 -19.35
CA PRO A 34 -8.60 3.93 -20.33
C PRO A 34 -7.25 4.58 -19.99
N ASP A 35 -6.83 4.52 -18.71
CA ASP A 35 -5.58 5.09 -18.22
C ASP A 35 -4.42 4.08 -18.29
N LEU A 36 -3.23 4.59 -18.61
CA LEU A 36 -1.97 3.86 -18.48
C LEU A 36 -1.30 4.19 -17.14
N PHE A 37 -0.66 3.22 -16.51
CA PHE A 37 -0.01 3.38 -15.22
C PHE A 37 1.51 3.19 -15.28
N LEU A 38 2.25 3.99 -14.51
CA LEU A 38 3.72 3.87 -14.38
C LEU A 38 4.16 2.60 -13.65
N ALA A 39 3.40 2.19 -12.63
CA ALA A 39 3.76 1.07 -11.75
C ALA A 39 4.12 -0.24 -12.51
N PRO A 40 3.31 -0.72 -13.47
CA PRO A 40 3.64 -1.93 -14.23
C PRO A 40 4.59 -1.70 -15.42
N ILE A 41 4.80 -0.44 -15.85
CA ILE A 41 5.74 -0.11 -16.94
C ILE A 41 7.19 -0.22 -16.44
N GLY A 42 7.43 0.22 -15.21
CA GLY A 42 8.76 0.24 -14.61
C GLY A 42 9.52 1.54 -14.83
N ARG A 43 10.85 1.44 -14.85
CA ARG A 43 11.75 2.57 -15.07
C ARG A 43 11.66 3.08 -16.50
N LEU A 44 11.45 4.38 -16.64
CA LEU A 44 11.53 5.09 -17.91
C LEU A 44 12.85 5.85 -17.98
N ASP A 45 13.41 5.88 -19.19
CA ASP A 45 14.58 6.69 -19.46
C ASP A 45 14.22 8.18 -19.37
N SER A 46 15.09 8.98 -18.77
CA SER A 46 14.86 10.42 -18.59
C SER A 46 14.64 11.14 -19.93
N GLN A 47 15.24 10.68 -21.04
CA GLN A 47 15.02 11.31 -22.34
C GLN A 47 13.62 11.08 -22.91
N LYS A 48 12.91 10.04 -22.45
CA LYS A 48 11.56 9.72 -22.91
C LYS A 48 10.50 10.55 -22.21
N ILE A 49 10.81 11.13 -21.06
CA ILE A 49 9.87 11.93 -20.26
C ILE A 49 9.96 13.38 -20.68
N THR A 50 8.84 13.95 -21.12
CA THR A 50 8.78 15.34 -21.56
C THR A 50 8.30 16.27 -20.45
N LYS A 51 7.30 15.84 -19.69
CA LYS A 51 6.65 16.63 -18.63
C LYS A 51 6.16 15.73 -17.50
N TYR A 52 5.96 16.31 -16.33
CA TYR A 52 5.28 15.63 -15.23
C TYR A 52 4.38 16.59 -14.45
N PHE A 53 3.34 16.05 -13.84
CA PHE A 53 2.45 16.77 -12.95
C PHE A 53 2.53 16.15 -11.57
N CYS A 54 2.60 17.00 -10.55
CA CYS A 54 2.60 16.59 -9.15
C CYS A 54 1.29 17.03 -8.49
N ASN A 55 0.56 16.09 -7.89
CA ASN A 55 -0.68 16.37 -7.16
C ASN A 55 -0.41 17.25 -5.93
N THR A 56 0.72 17.06 -5.23
CA THR A 56 1.06 17.88 -4.06
C THR A 56 1.33 19.35 -4.39
N CYS A 57 1.90 19.62 -5.57
CA CYS A 57 2.12 20.99 -6.04
C CYS A 57 0.94 21.55 -6.84
N GLU A 58 0.00 20.68 -7.24
CA GLU A 58 -1.04 20.96 -8.23
C GLU A 58 -0.51 21.67 -9.50
N LYS A 59 0.72 21.33 -9.89
CA LYS A 59 1.47 22.04 -10.94
C LYS A 59 2.12 21.06 -11.91
N GLU A 60 2.13 21.47 -13.17
CA GLU A 60 2.87 20.81 -14.23
C GLU A 60 4.29 21.38 -14.36
N PHE A 61 5.26 20.50 -14.50
CA PHE A 61 6.67 20.80 -14.63
C PHE A 61 7.20 20.21 -15.94
N GLU A 62 8.07 20.97 -16.60
CA GLU A 62 8.75 20.50 -17.81
C GLU A 62 10.03 19.74 -17.45
N GLY A 63 10.32 18.69 -18.22
CA GLY A 63 11.45 17.80 -17.98
C GLY A 63 11.09 16.59 -17.12
N THR A 64 12.10 16.02 -16.47
CA THR A 64 11.96 14.75 -15.75
C THR A 64 11.91 14.93 -14.23
N PRO A 65 11.06 14.17 -13.53
CA PRO A 65 11.15 14.08 -12.09
C PRO A 65 12.43 13.31 -11.69
N LYS A 66 12.92 13.52 -10.46
CA LYS A 66 14.04 12.78 -9.92
C LYS A 66 13.66 11.30 -9.79
N ILE A 67 14.44 10.40 -10.39
CA ILE A 67 14.20 8.96 -10.33
C ILE A 67 15.22 8.33 -9.38
N GLU A 68 14.76 7.80 -8.26
CA GLU A 68 15.57 7.01 -7.33
C GLU A 68 15.18 5.54 -7.48
N TYR A 69 16.15 4.64 -7.55
CA TYR A 69 15.90 3.21 -7.71
C TYR A 69 16.90 2.39 -6.89
N GLU A 70 16.44 1.24 -6.43
CA GLU A 70 17.18 0.28 -5.61
C GLU A 70 16.99 -1.12 -6.20
N ASN A 71 18.03 -1.94 -6.17
CA ASN A 71 18.04 -3.30 -6.73
C ASN A 71 18.10 -4.34 -5.61
N PRO A 72 16.98 -4.63 -4.93
CA PRO A 72 16.97 -5.54 -3.78
C PRO A 72 17.30 -6.98 -4.17
N ASN A 73 16.98 -7.43 -5.40
CA ASN A 73 17.13 -8.82 -5.85
C ASN A 73 16.57 -9.83 -4.83
N GLU A 74 15.40 -9.53 -4.28
CA GLU A 74 14.76 -10.33 -3.22
C GLU A 74 13.80 -11.35 -3.83
N GLU A 75 13.85 -12.61 -3.39
CA GLU A 75 12.93 -13.66 -3.82
C GLU A 75 11.57 -13.48 -3.12
N VAL A 76 10.57 -13.00 -3.87
CA VAL A 76 9.22 -12.73 -3.33
C VAL A 76 8.30 -13.94 -3.40
N ALA A 77 8.58 -14.89 -4.31
CA ALA A 77 7.87 -16.16 -4.43
C ALA A 77 8.74 -17.20 -5.14
N GLU A 78 8.33 -18.47 -5.14
CA GLU A 78 8.99 -19.53 -5.90
C GLU A 78 9.15 -19.11 -7.38
N ASN A 79 10.40 -18.95 -7.84
CA ASN A 79 10.76 -18.50 -9.19
C ASN A 79 10.40 -17.03 -9.54
N LEU A 80 10.11 -16.15 -8.58
CA LEU A 80 9.84 -14.73 -8.82
C LEU A 80 10.70 -13.84 -7.89
N VAL A 81 11.52 -13.00 -8.49
CA VAL A 81 12.46 -12.10 -7.81
C VAL A 81 12.04 -10.66 -8.04
N LEU A 82 11.95 -9.85 -6.99
CA LEU A 82 11.88 -8.39 -7.10
C LEU A 82 13.29 -7.87 -7.46
N ALA A 83 13.49 -7.59 -8.75
CA ALA A 83 14.79 -7.20 -9.28
C ALA A 83 15.10 -5.72 -9.02
N GLU A 84 14.11 -4.85 -9.18
CA GLU A 84 14.26 -3.40 -9.04
C GLU A 84 12.99 -2.80 -8.43
N LYS A 85 13.16 -1.84 -7.53
CA LYS A 85 12.08 -0.94 -7.09
C LYS A 85 12.56 0.49 -7.31
N GLY A 86 11.67 1.39 -7.71
CA GLY A 86 12.05 2.78 -7.85
C GLY A 86 10.89 3.74 -7.70
N GLN A 87 11.23 4.98 -7.41
CA GLN A 87 10.32 6.07 -7.12
C GLN A 87 10.62 7.27 -8.01
N TYR A 88 9.56 7.87 -8.55
CA TYR A 88 9.58 9.14 -9.27
C TYR A 88 9.22 10.24 -8.29
N ILE A 89 10.15 11.16 -8.03
CA ILE A 89 10.08 12.19 -7.00
C ILE A 89 9.99 13.57 -7.65
N CYS A 90 9.08 14.40 -7.18
CA CYS A 90 8.94 15.78 -7.65
C CYS A 90 10.15 16.62 -7.24
N ASN A 91 10.76 17.35 -8.19
CA ASN A 91 11.95 18.16 -7.90
C ASN A 91 11.66 19.40 -7.03
N SER A 92 10.40 19.84 -6.97
CA SER A 92 10.02 21.06 -6.24
C SER A 92 9.63 20.81 -4.79
N CYS A 93 8.92 19.71 -4.51
CA CYS A 93 8.40 19.40 -3.17
C CYS A 93 8.90 18.09 -2.59
N ASN A 94 9.72 17.32 -3.33
CA ASN A 94 10.19 15.98 -2.98
C ASN A 94 9.09 14.96 -2.68
N ALA A 95 7.84 15.22 -3.10
CA ALA A 95 6.76 14.24 -3.00
C ALA A 95 6.91 13.13 -4.05
N VAL A 96 6.53 11.90 -3.67
CA VAL A 96 6.52 10.75 -4.58
C VAL A 96 5.34 10.85 -5.54
N ILE A 97 5.62 10.91 -6.84
CA ILE A 97 4.64 10.97 -7.93
C ILE A 97 4.17 9.56 -8.30
N ALA A 98 5.10 8.60 -8.34
CA ALA A 98 4.82 7.21 -8.66
C ALA A 98 5.89 6.29 -8.08
N GLU A 99 5.50 5.06 -7.73
CA GLU A 99 6.40 3.96 -7.41
C GLU A 99 6.23 2.86 -8.48
N TYR A 100 7.31 2.18 -8.84
CA TYR A 100 7.30 1.00 -9.69
C TYR A 100 8.14 -0.13 -9.08
N ARG A 101 7.80 -1.37 -9.48
CA ARG A 101 8.47 -2.59 -9.06
C ARG A 101 8.64 -3.48 -10.28
N GLU A 102 9.87 -3.93 -10.52
CA GLU A 102 10.19 -4.86 -11.60
C GLU A 102 10.49 -6.25 -11.03
N PHE A 103 9.74 -7.23 -11.52
CA PHE A 103 9.93 -8.62 -11.15
C PHE A 103 10.59 -9.40 -12.29
N LYS A 104 11.59 -10.20 -11.97
CA LYS A 104 12.24 -11.14 -12.89
C LYS A 104 11.91 -12.57 -12.45
N LYS A 105 11.59 -13.43 -13.42
CA LYS A 105 11.43 -14.87 -13.16
C LYS A 105 12.78 -15.54 -13.37
N GLN A 106 13.21 -16.41 -12.46
CA GLN A 106 14.51 -17.10 -12.54
C GLN A 106 14.57 -18.19 -13.64
N ASN A 107 13.44 -18.55 -14.27
CA ASN A 107 13.38 -19.58 -15.30
C ASN A 107 12.51 -19.18 -16.50
N GLU A 108 13.08 -18.50 -17.50
CA GLU A 108 12.47 -18.29 -18.83
C GLU A 108 12.82 -19.44 -19.81
N THR A 109 12.70 -20.71 -19.39
CA THR A 109 12.83 -21.86 -20.32
C THR A 109 11.77 -22.96 -20.15
N VAL A 110 10.61 -22.67 -19.56
CA VAL A 110 9.46 -23.58 -19.66
C VAL A 110 8.22 -22.80 -20.04
N GLY A 111 7.72 -23.07 -21.25
CA GLY A 111 6.62 -22.38 -21.91
C GLY A 111 5.40 -22.22 -21.01
N VAL A 112 5.07 -20.97 -20.72
CA VAL A 112 3.79 -20.59 -20.12
C VAL A 112 2.69 -20.81 -21.14
N GLY A 113 1.79 -21.75 -20.86
CA GLY A 113 0.44 -21.75 -21.42
C GLY A 113 0.27 -22.47 -22.77
N VAL A 114 0.42 -23.79 -22.80
CA VAL A 114 -0.37 -24.62 -23.73
C VAL A 114 -1.39 -25.38 -22.89
N ALA A 115 -2.65 -24.91 -22.89
CA ALA A 115 -3.75 -25.65 -22.29
C ALA A 115 -3.89 -26.99 -23.03
N LYS A 116 -3.76 -28.11 -22.31
CA LYS A 116 -4.16 -29.44 -22.80
C LYS A 116 -5.30 -29.97 -21.93
N PRO A 117 -6.36 -30.55 -22.53
CA PRO A 117 -7.53 -31.01 -21.78
C PRO A 117 -7.20 -32.22 -20.90
N ILE A 118 -7.89 -32.32 -19.77
CA ILE A 118 -7.93 -33.52 -18.91
C ILE A 118 -8.58 -34.65 -19.72
N GLU A 119 -7.82 -35.71 -19.97
CA GLU A 119 -8.37 -37.03 -20.28
C GLU A 119 -8.01 -38.01 -19.16
N THR A 120 -9.07 -38.61 -18.64
CA THR A 120 -9.16 -39.67 -17.65
C THR A 120 -8.31 -40.88 -18.04
N THR A 121 -7.48 -41.40 -17.13
CA THR A 121 -7.22 -42.86 -17.09
C THR A 121 -6.95 -43.33 -15.67
N THR A 122 -7.70 -44.36 -15.32
CA THR A 122 -7.91 -45.03 -14.04
C THR A 122 -6.80 -46.07 -13.75
N GLN A 123 -6.75 -46.52 -12.48
CA GLN A 123 -6.13 -47.76 -11.93
C GLN A 123 -4.65 -47.61 -11.51
N SER A 124 -4.17 -48.06 -10.34
CA SER A 124 -4.67 -49.00 -9.33
C SER A 124 -3.90 -48.82 -8.01
N ILE A 125 -4.54 -49.10 -6.87
CA ILE A 125 -3.94 -49.19 -5.53
C ILE A 125 -3.80 -50.69 -5.21
N PRO A 126 -2.83 -51.11 -4.37
CA PRO A 126 -3.28 -51.68 -3.10
C PRO A 126 -2.48 -51.21 -1.86
N SER A 127 -3.25 -51.02 -0.80
CA SER A 127 -2.89 -50.53 0.54
C SER A 127 -2.24 -51.58 1.46
N LYS A 128 -1.33 -51.15 2.35
CA LYS A 128 -1.33 -51.46 3.81
C LYS A 128 -0.28 -50.60 4.55
N ILE A 129 -0.69 -49.61 5.36
CA ILE A 129 -0.82 -49.61 6.86
C ILE A 129 0.56 -49.48 7.54
N ILE A 130 0.89 -48.63 8.53
CA ILE A 130 0.36 -47.55 9.40
C ILE A 130 1.67 -46.90 9.96
N GLU A 131 1.84 -45.59 10.22
CA GLU A 131 1.64 -44.98 11.55
C GLU A 131 1.87 -43.45 11.54
N GLN A 132 0.78 -42.73 11.82
CA GLN A 132 0.65 -41.49 12.60
C GLN A 132 1.86 -40.55 12.74
N ILE A 133 1.80 -39.40 12.04
CA ILE A 133 2.38 -38.14 12.52
C ILE A 133 1.27 -37.09 12.54
N GLN A 134 1.08 -36.49 13.71
CA GLN A 134 0.05 -35.51 14.02
C GLN A 134 0.11 -34.28 13.13
N ILE A 135 -1.07 -33.88 12.68
CA ILE A 135 -1.35 -32.65 11.93
C ILE A 135 -1.35 -31.50 12.95
N LYS A 136 -0.33 -30.65 12.87
CA LYS A 136 -0.35 -29.27 13.39
C LYS A 136 -0.48 -28.35 12.17
N PRO A 137 -1.46 -27.44 12.09
CA PRO A 137 -1.44 -26.42 11.05
C PRO A 137 -0.40 -25.36 11.42
N GLU A 138 0.78 -25.45 10.82
CA GLU A 138 1.69 -24.30 10.74
C GLU A 138 1.30 -23.49 9.51
N ILE A 139 0.50 -22.45 9.77
CA ILE A 139 0.33 -21.30 8.89
C ILE A 139 1.68 -20.58 8.89
N SER A 140 2.47 -20.77 7.82
CA SER A 140 3.67 -19.97 7.58
C SER A 140 3.25 -18.72 6.79
N THR A 141 2.90 -17.70 7.55
CA THR A 141 2.87 -16.30 7.11
C THR A 141 4.29 -15.84 6.81
N GLN A 142 4.53 -15.28 5.61
CA GLN A 142 5.54 -14.23 5.46
C GLN A 142 4.86 -12.86 5.41
N PRO A 143 5.04 -12.03 6.44
CA PRO A 143 4.57 -10.65 6.47
C PRO A 143 5.56 -9.71 5.79
N THR A 144 5.00 -8.80 5.00
CA THR A 144 5.59 -7.53 4.60
C THR A 144 6.11 -6.79 5.86
N THR A 145 7.42 -6.57 5.94
CA THR A 145 8.10 -5.54 6.75
C THR A 145 7.38 -4.21 6.53
N GLU A 146 6.52 -3.71 7.42
CA GLU A 146 6.83 -3.03 8.69
C GLU A 146 5.86 -3.39 9.84
N ILE A 147 5.01 -4.39 9.67
CA ILE A 147 4.03 -4.78 10.71
C ILE A 147 4.62 -5.81 11.70
N SER A 148 5.80 -6.37 11.40
CA SER A 148 6.49 -7.37 12.23
C SER A 148 7.35 -6.80 13.37
N LEU A 149 7.44 -5.47 13.51
CA LEU A 149 8.24 -4.83 14.56
C LEU A 149 7.44 -4.42 15.80
N ILE A 150 6.14 -4.72 15.85
CA ILE A 150 5.32 -4.39 17.02
C ILE A 150 5.43 -5.43 18.14
N GLU A 151 5.84 -6.66 17.82
CA GLU A 151 6.04 -7.72 18.82
C GLU A 151 7.23 -7.35 19.71
N GLY A 152 7.01 -7.36 21.03
CA GLY A 152 8.03 -6.96 22.01
C GLY A 152 8.06 -5.48 22.34
N LEU A 153 7.30 -4.62 21.65
CA LEU A 153 7.24 -3.19 21.99
C LEU A 153 6.53 -2.96 23.32
N SER A 154 7.07 -2.05 24.13
CA SER A 154 6.41 -1.63 25.37
C SER A 154 5.24 -0.69 25.07
N VAL A 155 4.09 -0.97 25.68
CA VAL A 155 2.85 -0.22 25.51
C VAL A 155 2.61 0.65 26.74
N TYR A 156 2.41 1.96 26.54
CA TYR A 156 2.20 2.94 27.61
C TYR A 156 0.87 3.66 27.45
N ASP A 157 0.24 4.01 28.58
CA ASP A 157 -0.95 4.88 28.59
C ASP A 157 -0.61 6.38 28.54
N GLU A 158 -1.65 7.23 28.52
CA GLU A 158 -1.52 8.70 28.52
C GLU A 158 -0.79 9.25 29.77
N SER A 159 -0.71 8.46 30.85
CA SER A 159 -0.01 8.80 32.09
C SER A 159 1.43 8.26 32.12
N ALA A 160 1.96 7.82 30.98
CA ALA A 160 3.27 7.19 30.84
C ALA A 160 3.47 5.91 31.69
N ARG A 161 2.38 5.23 32.06
CA ARG A 161 2.44 3.95 32.77
C ARG A 161 2.53 2.81 31.78
N LYS A 162 3.47 1.89 32.00
CA LYS A 162 3.62 0.69 31.16
C LYS A 162 2.45 -0.26 31.40
N ILE A 163 1.59 -0.41 30.40
CA ILE A 163 0.43 -1.30 30.40
C ILE A 163 0.83 -2.74 30.09
N GLY A 164 1.81 -2.94 29.20
CA GLY A 164 2.24 -4.28 28.81
C GLY A 164 3.25 -4.30 27.67
N ILE A 165 3.39 -5.47 27.07
CA ILE A 165 4.21 -5.73 25.89
C ILE A 165 3.30 -6.17 24.76
N ALA A 166 3.47 -5.58 23.58
CA ALA A 166 2.71 -5.97 22.40
C ALA A 166 3.12 -7.36 21.92
N LYS A 167 2.12 -8.20 21.65
CA LYS A 167 2.27 -9.57 21.19
C LYS A 167 2.02 -9.66 19.69
N GLN A 168 0.85 -9.19 19.24
CA GLN A 168 0.46 -9.25 17.83
C GLN A 168 -0.71 -8.32 17.52
N VAL A 169 -0.97 -8.05 16.24
CA VAL A 169 -2.20 -7.44 15.76
C VAL A 169 -3.21 -8.53 15.40
N GLY A 170 -4.45 -8.37 15.82
CA GLY A 170 -5.56 -9.27 15.51
C GLY A 170 -6.78 -8.53 14.99
N ILE A 171 -7.80 -9.30 14.62
CA ILE A 171 -9.12 -8.82 14.24
C ILE A 171 -10.11 -9.43 15.24
N ASP A 172 -10.91 -8.59 15.89
CA ASP A 172 -11.95 -9.04 16.84
C ASP A 172 -13.21 -9.55 16.09
N SER A 173 -14.13 -10.17 16.82
CA SER A 173 -15.40 -10.73 16.30
C SER A 173 -16.26 -9.72 15.52
N ASN A 174 -16.05 -8.42 15.73
CA ASN A 174 -16.71 -7.33 15.03
C ASN A 174 -15.94 -6.84 13.78
N GLN A 175 -14.95 -7.60 13.29
CA GLN A 175 -14.06 -7.23 12.17
C GLN A 175 -13.23 -5.95 12.43
N LEU A 176 -13.03 -5.58 13.70
CA LEU A 176 -12.21 -4.43 14.08
C LEU A 176 -10.77 -4.84 14.39
N VAL A 177 -9.80 -4.05 13.94
CA VAL A 177 -8.38 -4.27 14.22
C VAL A 177 -8.09 -3.97 15.69
N VAL A 178 -7.46 -4.91 16.38
CA VAL A 178 -7.08 -4.82 17.79
C VAL A 178 -5.61 -5.20 17.99
N LEU A 179 -4.92 -4.51 18.89
CA LEU A 179 -3.59 -4.87 19.37
C LEU A 179 -3.73 -5.81 20.58
N ILE A 180 -3.14 -6.99 20.49
CA ILE A 180 -3.06 -7.95 21.60
C ILE A 180 -1.78 -7.68 22.38
N ILE A 181 -1.93 -7.47 23.68
CA ILE A 181 -0.82 -7.20 24.62
C ILE A 181 -0.78 -8.24 25.73
N ILE A 182 0.40 -8.45 26.29
CA ILE A 182 0.61 -9.17 27.54
C ILE A 182 0.82 -8.13 28.64
N LYS A 183 -0.08 -8.07 29.61
CA LYS A 183 0.04 -7.18 30.77
C LYS A 183 1.14 -7.65 31.72
N ASN A 184 1.52 -6.80 32.67
CA ASN A 184 2.55 -7.11 33.66
C ASN A 184 2.18 -8.32 34.58
N ASP A 185 0.90 -8.67 34.65
CA ASP A 185 0.36 -9.84 35.38
C ASP A 185 0.37 -11.13 34.53
N GLY A 186 0.86 -11.08 33.29
CA GLY A 186 0.87 -12.20 32.35
C GLY A 186 -0.46 -12.46 31.64
N VAL A 187 -1.49 -11.64 31.90
CA VAL A 187 -2.82 -11.78 31.29
C VAL A 187 -2.84 -11.08 29.93
N GLU A 188 -3.46 -11.72 28.95
CA GLU A 188 -3.67 -11.13 27.63
C GLU A 188 -4.80 -10.11 27.66
N ALA A 189 -4.60 -8.98 27.00
CA ALA A 189 -5.63 -7.96 26.80
C ALA A 189 -5.62 -7.45 25.36
N SER A 190 -6.79 -7.07 24.86
CA SER A 190 -6.96 -6.47 23.54
C SER A 190 -7.21 -4.96 23.66
N ILE A 191 -6.60 -4.19 22.76
CA ILE A 191 -6.72 -2.73 22.66
C ILE A 191 -7.19 -2.40 21.26
N LEU A 192 -8.26 -1.62 21.11
CA LEU A 192 -8.70 -1.18 19.78
C LEU A 192 -7.63 -0.32 19.12
N TRP A 193 -7.44 -0.51 17.81
CA TRP A 193 -6.45 0.24 17.03
C TRP A 193 -6.67 1.76 17.09
N ASN A 194 -7.92 2.20 17.19
CA ASN A 194 -8.29 3.62 17.30
C ASN A 194 -7.78 4.30 18.58
N ASN A 195 -7.40 3.53 19.61
CA ASN A 195 -6.86 4.06 20.86
C ASN A 195 -5.33 4.17 20.84
N ILE A 196 -4.69 3.87 19.71
CA ILE A 196 -3.24 3.96 19.54
C ILE A 196 -2.94 5.34 18.95
N ARG A 197 -2.22 6.17 19.72
CA ARG A 197 -1.81 7.52 19.32
C ARG A 197 -0.60 7.49 18.38
N LYS A 198 0.38 6.63 18.68
CA LYS A 198 1.63 6.52 17.91
C LYS A 198 2.23 5.12 18.06
N VAL A 199 2.79 4.62 16.96
CA VAL A 199 3.64 3.42 16.90
C VAL A 199 5.04 3.84 16.46
N GLY A 200 6.06 3.42 17.21
CA GLY A 200 7.47 3.70 16.97
C GLY A 200 8.32 2.74 17.80
N GLU A 201 9.37 3.21 18.46
CA GLU A 201 10.14 2.41 19.44
C GLU A 201 9.30 1.94 20.65
N VAL A 202 8.22 2.66 20.93
CA VAL A 202 7.21 2.33 21.95
C VAL A 202 5.83 2.58 21.37
N ILE A 203 4.82 1.91 21.93
CA ILE A 203 3.42 2.11 21.56
C ILE A 203 2.78 3.02 22.62
N LEU A 204 2.23 4.15 22.16
CA LEU A 204 1.54 5.10 23.02
C LEU A 204 0.04 5.00 22.80
N LEU A 205 -0.69 4.68 23.88
CA LEU A 205 -2.14 4.74 23.90
C LEU A 205 -2.61 6.16 24.18
N GLY A 206 -3.73 6.50 23.58
CA GLY A 206 -4.45 7.71 23.90
C GLY A 206 -5.56 7.95 22.91
N ASN A 207 -6.55 8.72 23.34
CA ASN A 207 -7.53 9.23 22.40
C ASN A 207 -6.82 10.21 21.45
N PRO A 208 -7.24 10.33 20.17
CA PRO A 208 -6.83 11.45 19.32
C PRO A 208 -7.47 12.75 19.83
N THR A 209 -7.08 13.16 21.03
CA THR A 209 -7.32 14.50 21.57
C THR A 209 -5.93 15.12 21.61
N VAL A 210 -5.49 15.63 20.46
CA VAL A 210 -5.19 17.05 20.21
C VAL A 210 -4.90 17.17 18.70
N ILE A 211 -5.93 17.43 17.89
CA ILE A 211 -5.71 18.32 16.75
C ILE A 211 -5.94 19.72 17.33
N PRO A 212 -4.95 20.63 17.33
CA PRO A 212 -5.21 22.01 17.69
C PRO A 212 -5.93 22.67 16.50
N GLU A 213 -7.23 22.43 16.38
CA GLU A 213 -8.09 23.11 15.42
C GLU A 213 -9.12 23.91 16.21
N ARG A 214 -8.90 25.22 16.28
CA ARG A 214 -9.48 26.16 15.31
C ARG A 214 -11.00 26.03 15.36
N ILE A 215 -11.58 27.04 16.00
CA ILE A 215 -12.96 27.51 15.87
C ILE A 215 -13.66 26.83 14.68
N GLN A 216 -14.70 26.05 14.95
CA GLN A 216 -15.56 25.37 13.97
C GLN A 216 -16.29 26.38 13.07
N GLN A 217 -15.56 27.10 12.23
CA GLN A 217 -16.11 28.01 11.22
C GLN A 217 -16.47 27.19 9.98
N GLY A 218 -17.73 26.77 9.91
CA GLY A 218 -18.27 26.08 8.74
C GLY A 218 -19.59 25.35 8.98
N LYS A 219 -19.94 25.02 10.23
CA LYS A 219 -21.20 24.29 10.49
C LYS A 219 -22.39 25.25 10.48
N CYS A 220 -23.34 25.00 9.58
CA CYS A 220 -24.58 25.78 9.52
C CYS A 220 -25.42 25.51 10.77
N THR A 221 -25.78 26.55 11.51
CA THR A 221 -26.62 26.44 12.71
C THR A 221 -28.08 26.09 12.40
N SER A 222 -28.52 26.27 11.16
CA SER A 222 -29.90 26.00 10.76
C SER A 222 -30.15 24.55 10.34
N CYS A 223 -29.25 23.94 9.58
CA CYS A 223 -29.42 22.57 9.07
C CYS A 223 -28.32 21.60 9.51
N GLY A 224 -27.28 22.07 10.20
CA GLY A 224 -26.18 21.25 10.67
C GLY A 224 -25.17 20.83 9.61
N PHE A 225 -25.31 21.29 8.36
CA PHE A 225 -24.39 20.98 7.28
C PHE A 225 -23.00 21.60 7.50
N SER A 226 -21.95 20.84 7.23
CA SER A 226 -20.56 21.30 7.32
C SER A 226 -20.12 21.93 6.01
N ASN A 227 -20.05 23.26 5.99
CA ASN A 227 -19.64 24.05 4.84
C ASN A 227 -18.12 24.25 4.85
N LYS A 228 -17.58 24.54 3.66
CA LYS A 228 -16.16 24.84 3.45
C LYS A 228 -15.74 26.09 4.23
N GLU A 229 -14.46 26.15 4.60
CA GLU A 229 -13.89 27.30 5.30
C GLU A 229 -14.03 28.57 4.46
N GLY A 230 -14.60 29.62 5.05
CA GLY A 230 -14.86 30.91 4.37
C GLY A 230 -16.23 31.05 3.68
N SER A 231 -17.11 30.05 3.76
CA SER A 231 -18.47 30.15 3.20
C SER A 231 -19.32 31.21 3.91
N LYS A 232 -19.80 32.21 3.17
CA LYS A 232 -20.73 33.25 3.67
C LYS A 232 -22.16 32.72 3.87
N PHE A 233 -22.54 31.72 3.07
CA PHE A 233 -23.87 31.09 3.09
C PHE A 233 -23.72 29.56 3.07
N CYS A 234 -24.72 28.88 3.60
CA CYS A 234 -24.79 27.43 3.60
C CYS A 234 -25.08 26.91 2.19
N GLU A 235 -24.26 25.98 1.71
CA GLU A 235 -24.41 25.35 0.39
C GLU A 235 -25.71 24.52 0.32
N GLU A 236 -26.13 23.89 1.42
CA GLU A 236 -27.37 23.10 1.45
C GLU A 236 -28.65 23.92 1.62
N CYS A 237 -28.70 24.87 2.56
CA CYS A 237 -29.95 25.54 2.94
C CYS A 237 -29.98 27.04 2.63
N GLY A 238 -28.89 27.61 2.11
CA GLY A 238 -28.80 29.02 1.74
C GLY A 238 -28.69 30.01 2.91
N ASN A 239 -28.80 29.56 4.16
CA ASN A 239 -28.71 30.44 5.33
C ASN A 239 -27.31 30.98 5.56
N LYS A 240 -27.23 32.21 6.08
CA LYS A 240 -25.97 32.89 6.39
C LYS A 240 -25.26 32.21 7.57
N ILE A 241 -23.97 31.93 7.45
CA ILE A 241 -23.17 31.21 8.47
C ILE A 241 -22.29 32.16 9.30
N GLN A 242 -22.03 33.37 8.78
CA GLN A 242 -21.38 34.50 9.46
C GLN A 242 -22.12 35.80 9.19
#